data_AF-A0A958UQV1-F1
#
_entry.id   AF-A0A958UQV1-F1
#
_cell.length_a   1.000
_cell.length_b   1.000
_cell.length_c   1.000
_cell.angle_alpha   90.00
_cell.angle_beta   90.00
_cell.angle_gamma   90.00
#
_symmetry.space_group_name_H-M   'P 1'
#
loop_
_entity.id
_entity.type
_entity.pdbx_description
1 polymer ?
#
loop_
_entity_poly.entity_id
_entity_poly.type
_entity_poly.pdbx_seq_one_letter_code
_entity_poly.pdbx_strand_id
1 'polypeptide(L)'
;MNSKITVVALIALIVVGCDREKNIEISSQSFTERELAICKNSKCPEVTINYVEVFGDEEVSEKINQKIKHFIFNSLLLGEDTLPTAKTIQEAATGFIESYNADKAQFPDMAGEYFAEISVNEIYSSKEHICFEIRQYLFTGGTHGYGTTSFLNIDPKTGEELTSEELFKNNKKFTAF
;
A
#
# COMPACT_ATOMS: atom_id res chain seq x y z
N MET A 1 -18.12 -18.54 56.25
CA MET A 1 -16.83 -18.98 55.70
C MET A 1 -16.69 -18.74 54.18
N ASN A 2 -17.50 -17.86 53.58
CA ASN A 2 -17.61 -17.76 52.11
C ASN A 2 -17.20 -16.39 51.53
N SER A 3 -17.11 -15.30 52.31
CA SER A 3 -16.81 -13.97 51.76
C SER A 3 -15.40 -13.86 51.15
N LYS A 4 -14.42 -14.58 51.72
CA LYS A 4 -13.06 -14.64 51.17
C LYS A 4 -13.02 -15.32 49.80
N ILE A 5 -13.83 -16.36 49.60
CA ILE A 5 -13.93 -17.09 48.33
C ILE A 5 -14.64 -16.22 47.29
N THR A 6 -15.68 -15.48 47.68
CA THR A 6 -16.39 -14.54 46.80
C THR A 6 -15.51 -13.38 46.34
N VAL A 7 -14.67 -12.84 47.24
CA VAL A 7 -13.73 -11.76 46.91
C VAL A 7 -12.64 -12.25 45.96
N VAL A 8 -12.11 -13.47 46.16
CA VAL A 8 -11.12 -14.08 45.25
C VAL A 8 -11.73 -14.35 43.88
N ALA A 9 -12.98 -14.82 43.82
CA ALA A 9 -13.69 -15.01 42.55
C ALA A 9 -13.95 -13.69 41.80
N LEU A 10 -14.28 -12.62 42.52
CA LEU A 10 -14.46 -11.28 41.93
C LEU A 10 -13.15 -10.71 41.37
N ILE A 11 -12.03 -10.92 42.07
CA ILE A 11 -10.69 -10.50 41.61
C ILE A 11 -10.27 -11.31 40.38
N ALA A 12 -10.57 -12.61 40.34
CA ALA A 12 -10.29 -13.47 39.20
C ALA A 12 -11.12 -13.11 37.95
N LEU A 13 -12.31 -12.53 38.10
CA LEU A 13 -13.12 -12.03 36.98
C LEU A 13 -12.56 -10.75 36.33
N ILE A 14 -11.81 -9.94 37.07
CA ILE A 14 -11.21 -8.69 36.55
C ILE A 14 -10.02 -8.96 35.63
N VAL A 15 -9.30 -10.08 35.82
CA VAL A 15 -8.13 -10.45 34.99
C VAL A 15 -8.47 -11.14 33.66
N VAL A 16 -9.73 -11.52 33.41
CA VAL A 16 -10.16 -12.15 32.15
C VAL A 16 -10.65 -11.11 31.12
N GLY A 17 -10.77 -9.84 31.51
CA GLY A 17 -11.32 -8.76 30.67
C GLY A 17 -10.34 -8.04 29.75
N CYS A 18 -9.21 -8.65 29.37
CA CYS A 18 -8.37 -8.11 28.30
C CYS A 18 -8.86 -8.62 26.94
N ASP A 19 -9.97 -8.07 26.46
CA ASP A 19 -10.23 -8.06 25.02
C ASP A 19 -9.27 -7.02 24.45
N ARG A 20 -8.06 -7.46 24.06
CA ARG A 20 -7.11 -6.58 23.39
C ARG A 20 -7.74 -6.27 22.04
N GLU A 21 -8.45 -5.15 21.91
CA GLU A 21 -8.73 -4.56 20.61
C GLU A 21 -7.38 -4.50 19.88
N LYS A 22 -7.22 -5.39 18.90
CA LYS A 22 -6.04 -5.42 18.03
C LYS A 22 -6.15 -4.21 17.13
N ASN A 23 -5.78 -3.05 17.68
CA ASN A 23 -5.83 -1.80 16.95
C ASN A 23 -4.82 -1.87 15.82
N ILE A 24 -5.27 -1.48 14.64
CA ILE A 24 -4.40 -1.26 13.50
C ILE A 24 -3.62 0.04 13.75
N GLU A 25 -2.30 -0.03 13.58
CA GLU A 25 -1.42 1.13 13.60
C GLU A 25 -0.89 1.36 12.18
N ILE A 26 -0.79 2.62 11.76
CA ILE A 26 -0.37 3.00 10.40
C ILE A 26 0.79 3.97 10.53
N SER A 27 1.89 3.69 9.83
CA SER A 27 3.09 4.53 9.85
C SER A 27 3.52 4.91 8.44
N SER A 28 3.82 6.19 8.22
CA SER A 28 4.36 6.66 6.94
C SER A 28 5.77 6.14 6.70
N GLN A 29 6.00 5.71 5.47
CA GLN A 29 7.28 5.27 4.92
C GLN A 29 7.61 6.07 3.67
N SER A 30 8.90 6.15 3.35
CA SER A 30 9.39 6.80 2.14
C SER A 30 10.53 5.98 1.55
N PHE A 31 10.57 5.92 0.24
CA PHE A 31 11.63 5.29 -0.54
C PHE A 31 12.00 6.20 -1.71
N THR A 32 13.31 6.35 -1.96
CA THR A 32 13.83 7.07 -3.14
C THR A 32 14.86 6.27 -3.91
N GLU A 33 15.11 6.64 -5.18
CA GLU A 33 16.14 6.01 -6.02
C GLU A 33 17.54 6.02 -5.37
N ARG A 34 17.79 6.98 -4.47
CA ARG A 34 19.07 7.16 -3.76
C ARG A 34 19.42 6.01 -2.82
N GLU A 35 18.43 5.23 -2.41
CA GLU A 35 18.64 4.05 -1.58
C GLU A 35 19.19 2.86 -2.38
N LEU A 36 19.07 2.90 -3.71
CA LEU A 36 19.51 1.83 -4.59
C LEU A 36 21.02 1.90 -4.85
N ALA A 37 21.69 0.75 -4.75
CA ALA A 37 23.12 0.65 -5.02
C ALA A 37 23.49 1.08 -6.46
N ILE A 38 22.61 0.79 -7.43
CA ILE A 38 22.80 1.14 -8.84
C ILE A 38 22.87 2.66 -9.07
N CYS A 39 22.29 3.47 -8.18
CA CYS A 39 22.22 4.93 -8.29
C CYS A 39 23.31 5.67 -7.51
N LYS A 40 24.17 4.97 -6.76
CA LYS A 40 25.23 5.62 -5.97
C LYS A 40 26.30 6.30 -6.82
N ASN A 41 26.61 5.72 -7.99
CA ASN A 41 27.69 6.16 -8.86
C ASN A 41 27.22 6.43 -10.30
N SER A 42 25.90 6.49 -10.53
CA SER A 42 25.31 6.70 -11.84
C SER A 42 24.15 7.69 -11.73
N LYS A 43 23.82 8.37 -12.82
CA LYS A 43 22.60 9.18 -12.88
C LYS A 43 21.42 8.23 -13.11
N CYS A 44 20.53 8.16 -12.12
CA CYS A 44 19.27 7.43 -12.22
C CYS A 44 18.11 8.40 -12.49
N PRO A 45 17.05 7.93 -13.16
CA PRO A 45 15.77 8.64 -13.20
C PRO A 45 15.21 8.77 -11.78
N GLU A 46 14.42 9.81 -11.55
CA GLU A 46 13.82 10.08 -10.23
C GLU A 46 12.75 9.04 -9.89
N VAL A 47 12.83 8.44 -8.72
CA VAL A 47 11.80 7.52 -8.21
C VAL A 47 11.49 7.90 -6.78
N THR A 48 10.29 8.45 -6.55
CA THR A 48 9.82 8.85 -5.23
C THR A 48 8.58 8.04 -4.87
N ILE A 49 8.65 7.27 -3.77
CA ILE A 49 7.56 6.43 -3.29
C ILE A 49 7.29 6.77 -1.82
N ASN A 50 6.14 7.40 -1.56
CA ASN A 50 5.68 7.66 -0.20
C ASN A 50 4.50 6.74 0.10
N TYR A 51 4.59 5.87 1.09
CA TYR A 51 3.54 4.89 1.35
C TYR A 51 3.29 4.77 2.84
N VAL A 52 2.30 3.97 3.21
CA VAL A 52 2.06 3.63 4.61
C VAL A 52 2.29 2.14 4.82
N GLU A 53 2.81 1.81 5.99
CA GLU A 53 2.93 0.45 6.47
C GLU A 53 1.96 0.25 7.64
N VAL A 54 1.28 -0.88 7.62
CA VAL A 54 0.24 -1.24 8.57
C VAL A 54 0.80 -2.27 9.56
N PHE A 55 0.53 -2.06 10.84
CA PHE A 55 0.95 -2.92 11.96
C PHE A 55 -0.27 -3.29 12.82
N GLY A 56 -0.12 -4.30 13.68
CA GLY A 56 -1.18 -4.77 14.57
C GLY A 56 -1.37 -6.28 14.46
N ASP A 57 -2.56 -6.73 14.09
CA ASP A 57 -2.82 -8.14 13.80
C ASP A 57 -2.01 -8.61 12.59
N GLU A 58 -1.23 -9.68 12.74
CA GLU A 58 -0.29 -10.16 11.71
C GLU A 58 -0.99 -10.56 10.40
N GLU A 59 -2.13 -11.26 10.47
CA GLU A 59 -2.85 -11.70 9.27
C GLU A 59 -3.46 -10.50 8.52
N VAL A 60 -4.12 -9.61 9.26
CA VAL A 60 -4.77 -8.42 8.68
C VAL A 60 -3.74 -7.45 8.11
N SER A 61 -2.69 -7.13 8.88
CA SER A 61 -1.66 -6.18 8.46
C SER A 61 -0.88 -6.68 7.24
N GLU A 62 -0.54 -7.98 7.19
CA GLU A 62 0.14 -8.57 6.05
C GLU A 62 -0.71 -8.48 4.77
N LYS A 63 -2.01 -8.79 4.85
CA LYS A 63 -2.92 -8.65 3.69
C LYS A 63 -2.99 -7.21 3.16
N ILE A 64 -3.09 -6.24 4.06
CA ILE A 64 -3.16 -4.82 3.67
C ILE A 64 -1.83 -4.38 3.06
N ASN A 65 -0.71 -4.71 3.70
CA ASN A 65 0.62 -4.39 3.21
C ASN A 65 0.92 -5.06 1.85
N GLN A 66 0.41 -6.27 1.61
CA GLN A 66 0.50 -6.93 0.30
C GLN A 66 -0.26 -6.19 -0.79
N LYS A 67 -1.47 -5.67 -0.51
CA LYS A 67 -2.24 -4.84 -1.46
C LYS A 67 -1.49 -3.54 -1.80
N ILE A 68 -0.92 -2.88 -0.78
CA ILE A 68 -0.10 -1.67 -0.95
C ILE A 68 1.14 -1.97 -1.80
N LYS A 69 1.89 -3.03 -1.47
CA LYS A 69 3.07 -3.46 -2.25
C LYS A 69 2.70 -3.81 -3.69
N HIS A 70 1.59 -4.52 -3.90
CA HIS A 70 1.13 -4.89 -5.24
C HIS A 70 0.82 -3.66 -6.10
N PHE A 71 0.15 -2.65 -5.53
CA PHE A 71 -0.05 -1.37 -6.21
C PHE A 71 1.28 -0.70 -6.60
N ILE A 72 2.24 -0.62 -5.68
CA ILE A 72 3.57 -0.03 -5.94
C ILE A 72 4.30 -0.80 -7.04
N PHE A 73 4.28 -2.14 -7.01
CA PHE A 73 4.96 -2.96 -8.00
C PHE A 73 4.34 -2.82 -9.38
N ASN A 74 3.01 -2.81 -9.47
CA ASN A 74 2.29 -2.57 -10.73
C ASN A 74 2.57 -1.18 -11.30
N SER A 75 2.72 -0.18 -10.43
CA SER A 75 2.98 1.21 -10.85
C SER A 75 4.35 1.39 -11.51
N LEU A 76 5.30 0.49 -11.23
CA LEU A 76 6.66 0.50 -11.77
C LEU A 76 6.86 -0.54 -12.88
N LEU A 77 5.83 -1.33 -13.20
CA LEU A 77 5.89 -2.34 -14.25
C LEU A 77 5.76 -1.68 -15.62
N LEU A 78 6.73 -1.94 -16.49
CA LEU A 78 6.76 -1.44 -17.87
C LEU A 78 6.68 -2.61 -18.86
N GLY A 79 6.14 -2.34 -20.06
CA GLY A 79 6.08 -3.31 -21.15
C GLY A 79 4.76 -4.07 -21.25
N GLU A 80 4.80 -5.25 -21.87
CA GLU A 80 3.64 -6.10 -22.13
C GLU A 80 3.31 -7.06 -20.98
N ASP A 81 4.19 -7.14 -19.98
CA ASP A 81 3.96 -7.99 -18.82
C ASP A 81 2.75 -7.50 -18.03
N THR A 82 1.85 -8.44 -17.71
CA THR A 82 0.62 -8.12 -16.97
C THR A 82 0.76 -8.28 -15.46
N LEU A 83 1.87 -8.86 -14.99
CA LEU A 83 2.09 -9.17 -13.57
C LEU A 83 3.51 -8.82 -13.15
N PRO A 84 3.69 -8.11 -12.02
CA PRO A 84 5.00 -7.76 -11.50
C PRO A 84 5.66 -9.01 -10.89
N THR A 85 6.95 -9.18 -11.19
CA THR A 85 7.77 -10.28 -10.64
C THR A 85 8.58 -9.85 -9.41
N ALA A 86 8.66 -8.54 -9.14
CA ALA A 86 9.34 -7.97 -7.99
C ALA A 86 8.72 -8.44 -6.66
N LYS A 87 9.57 -8.67 -5.68
CA LYS A 87 9.19 -9.07 -4.31
C LYS A 87 9.37 -7.95 -3.30
N THR A 88 10.13 -6.91 -3.67
CA THR A 88 10.41 -5.75 -2.82
C THR A 88 10.27 -4.46 -3.63
N ILE A 89 10.09 -3.33 -2.92
CA ILE A 89 10.03 -2.01 -3.54
C ILE A 89 11.36 -1.71 -4.24
N GLN A 90 12.47 -2.11 -3.64
CA GLN A 90 13.81 -1.98 -4.19
C GLN A 90 13.96 -2.73 -5.51
N GLU A 91 13.46 -3.97 -5.60
CA GLU A 91 13.47 -4.76 -6.85
C GLU A 91 12.61 -4.11 -7.93
N ALA A 92 11.40 -3.65 -7.59
CA ALA A 92 10.51 -2.98 -8.55
C ALA A 92 11.13 -1.68 -9.09
N ALA A 93 11.67 -0.84 -8.21
CA ALA A 93 12.35 0.40 -8.60
C ALA A 93 13.63 0.14 -9.40
N THR A 94 14.37 -0.93 -9.07
CA THR A 94 15.53 -1.36 -9.86
C THR A 94 15.11 -1.73 -11.28
N GLY A 95 14.05 -2.52 -11.46
CA GLY A 95 13.55 -2.90 -12.79
C GLY A 95 13.09 -1.70 -13.62
N PHE A 96 12.44 -0.72 -13.00
CA PHE A 96 12.07 0.54 -13.66
C PHE A 96 13.30 1.30 -14.19
N ILE A 97 14.35 1.42 -13.36
CA ILE A 97 15.59 2.10 -13.72
C ILE A 97 16.37 1.33 -14.78
N GLU A 98 16.40 0.00 -14.70
CA GLU A 98 17.03 -0.85 -15.71
C GLU A 98 16.35 -0.71 -17.07
N SER A 99 15.01 -0.60 -17.09
CA SER A 99 14.25 -0.32 -18.31
C SER A 99 14.63 1.04 -18.92
N TYR A 100 14.69 2.09 -18.09
CA TYR A 100 15.20 3.40 -18.53
C TYR A 100 16.61 3.31 -19.12
N ASN A 101 17.52 2.61 -18.43
CA ASN A 101 18.90 2.48 -18.88
C ASN A 101 19.00 1.73 -20.21
N ALA A 102 18.17 0.70 -20.40
CA ALA A 102 18.08 -0.03 -21.67
C ALA A 102 17.59 0.88 -22.80
N ASP A 103 16.52 1.64 -22.57
CA ASP A 103 15.97 2.58 -23.53
C ASP A 103 16.97 3.70 -23.86
N LYS A 104 17.66 4.25 -22.87
CA LYS A 104 18.70 5.28 -23.06
C LYS A 104 19.91 4.76 -23.83
N ALA A 105 20.28 3.49 -23.63
CA ALA A 105 21.36 2.86 -24.38
C ALA A 105 20.97 2.64 -25.85
N GLN A 106 19.72 2.27 -26.11
CA GLN A 106 19.19 2.10 -27.47
C GLN A 106 18.97 3.45 -28.17
N PHE A 107 18.55 4.47 -27.43
CA PHE A 107 18.23 5.80 -27.93
C PHE A 107 19.01 6.88 -27.13
N PRO A 108 20.32 7.08 -27.41
CA PRO A 108 21.14 8.04 -26.65
C PRO A 108 20.59 9.48 -26.66
N ASP A 109 19.91 9.86 -27.75
CA ASP A 109 19.32 11.18 -27.94
C ASP A 109 17.91 11.32 -27.33
N MET A 110 17.42 10.33 -26.57
CA MET A 110 16.09 10.44 -25.95
C MET A 110 16.03 11.70 -25.07
N ALA A 111 15.00 12.52 -25.32
CA ALA A 111 14.72 13.71 -24.56
C ALA A 111 13.86 13.35 -23.35
N GLY A 112 14.18 13.93 -22.19
CA GLY A 112 13.52 13.65 -20.93
C GLY A 112 14.11 12.42 -20.22
N GLU A 113 14.26 12.53 -18.91
CA GLU A 113 14.58 11.40 -18.04
C GLU A 113 13.27 10.79 -17.55
N TYR A 114 13.24 9.47 -17.34
CA TYR A 114 12.09 8.84 -16.71
C TYR A 114 11.88 9.44 -15.32
N PHE A 115 10.65 9.44 -14.82
CA PHE A 115 10.42 9.62 -13.40
C PHE A 115 9.13 8.94 -12.95
N ALA A 116 9.11 8.54 -11.68
CA ALA A 116 7.96 7.92 -11.03
C ALA A 116 7.68 8.59 -9.68
N GLU A 117 6.44 9.05 -9.49
CA GLU A 117 5.92 9.54 -8.22
C GLU A 117 4.77 8.63 -7.79
N ILE A 118 4.92 7.93 -6.67
CA ILE A 118 3.90 7.02 -6.14
C ILE A 118 3.58 7.44 -4.71
N SER A 119 2.29 7.54 -4.39
CA SER A 119 1.82 7.84 -3.04
C SER A 119 0.72 6.91 -2.58
N VAL A 120 0.81 6.40 -1.35
CA VAL A 120 -0.26 5.65 -0.67
C VAL A 120 -0.51 6.31 0.68
N ASN A 121 -1.63 7.02 0.80
CA ASN A 121 -1.98 7.80 1.97
C ASN A 121 -3.22 7.21 2.64
N GLU A 122 -3.19 7.05 3.97
CA GLU A 122 -4.43 6.87 4.72
C GLU A 122 -5.21 8.19 4.72
N ILE A 123 -6.44 8.15 4.21
CA ILE A 123 -7.32 9.32 4.15
C ILE A 123 -8.54 9.19 5.07
N TYR A 124 -8.78 7.98 5.59
CA TYR A 124 -9.83 7.70 6.55
C TYR A 124 -9.54 6.40 7.30
N SER A 125 -9.79 6.38 8.61
CA SER A 125 -9.68 5.20 9.44
C SER A 125 -10.72 5.19 10.56
N SER A 126 -11.34 4.03 10.76
CA SER A 126 -12.34 3.77 11.79
C SER A 126 -12.34 2.27 12.16
N LYS A 127 -13.16 1.88 13.14
CA LYS A 127 -13.29 0.47 13.55
C LYS A 127 -13.91 -0.45 12.48
N GLU A 128 -14.49 0.13 11.44
CA GLU A 128 -15.29 -0.59 10.43
C GLU A 128 -14.77 -0.37 9.01
N HIS A 129 -13.90 0.62 8.78
CA HIS A 129 -13.44 1.00 7.45
C HIS A 129 -12.12 1.75 7.52
N ILE A 130 -11.15 1.32 6.70
CA ILE A 130 -9.95 2.08 6.36
C ILE A 130 -10.02 2.42 4.87
N CYS A 131 -9.67 3.66 4.51
CA CYS A 131 -9.56 4.09 3.12
C CYS A 131 -8.15 4.62 2.86
N PHE A 132 -7.48 4.04 1.85
CA PHE A 132 -6.22 4.56 1.33
C PHE A 132 -6.45 5.24 -0.02
N GLU A 133 -5.97 6.46 -0.19
CA GLU A 133 -5.77 7.05 -1.50
C GLU A 133 -4.46 6.48 -2.08
N ILE A 134 -4.56 5.83 -3.23
CA ILE A 134 -3.40 5.32 -3.96
C ILE A 134 -3.27 6.12 -5.26
N ARG A 135 -2.11 6.74 -5.46
CA ARG A 135 -1.83 7.60 -6.60
C ARG A 135 -0.48 7.26 -7.20
N GLN A 136 -0.42 7.29 -8.52
CA GLN A 136 0.84 7.26 -9.26
C GLN A 136 0.84 8.34 -10.33
N TYR A 137 2.03 8.81 -10.65
CA TYR A 137 2.31 9.60 -11.83
C TYR A 137 3.65 9.16 -12.39
N LEU A 138 3.64 8.72 -13.64
CA LEU A 138 4.74 8.08 -14.31
C LEU A 138 5.05 8.81 -15.61
N PHE A 139 6.31 9.09 -15.87
CA PHE A 139 6.78 9.59 -17.14
C PHE A 139 7.89 8.67 -17.67
N THR A 140 7.66 8.10 -18.84
CA THR A 140 8.58 7.19 -19.54
C THR A 140 8.98 7.75 -20.91
N GLY A 141 9.13 9.08 -20.99
CA GLY A 141 9.35 9.79 -22.25
C GLY A 141 8.05 10.17 -22.96
N GLY A 142 8.17 10.83 -24.12
CA GLY A 142 7.03 11.34 -24.90
C GLY A 142 6.65 12.78 -24.52
N THR A 143 5.38 13.15 -24.71
CA THR A 143 4.92 14.55 -24.53
C THR A 143 4.37 14.85 -23.15
N HIS A 144 3.91 13.85 -22.41
CA HIS A 144 3.33 13.99 -21.07
C HIS A 144 3.45 12.67 -20.29
N GLY A 145 3.26 12.74 -18.97
CA GLY A 145 3.18 11.55 -18.12
C GLY A 145 1.79 10.90 -18.14
N TYR A 146 1.68 9.80 -17.41
CA TYR A 146 0.45 9.06 -17.14
C TYR A 146 0.24 9.00 -15.63
N GLY A 147 -0.96 9.36 -15.15
CA GLY A 147 -1.27 9.33 -13.74
C GLY A 147 -2.63 8.75 -13.44
N THR A 148 -2.74 8.10 -12.29
CA THR A 148 -3.99 7.51 -11.78
C THR A 148 -4.14 7.82 -10.31
N THR A 149 -5.39 8.02 -9.88
CA THR A 149 -5.79 8.04 -8.47
C THR A 149 -6.93 7.06 -8.27
N SER A 150 -6.80 6.19 -7.28
CA SER A 150 -7.81 5.19 -6.89
C SER A 150 -7.93 5.16 -5.37
N PHE A 151 -8.97 4.50 -4.87
CA PHE A 151 -9.22 4.37 -3.44
C PHE A 151 -9.34 2.91 -3.06
N LEU A 152 -8.52 2.48 -2.11
CA LEU A 152 -8.56 1.14 -1.54
C LEU A 152 -9.37 1.18 -0.25
N ASN A 153 -10.57 0.59 -0.28
CA ASN A 153 -11.46 0.51 0.88
C ASN A 153 -11.28 -0.84 1.55
N ILE A 154 -10.90 -0.86 2.83
CA ILE A 154 -10.52 -2.07 3.55
C ILE A 154 -11.43 -2.28 4.76
N ASP A 155 -11.82 -3.53 5.00
CA ASP A 155 -12.37 -3.96 6.29
C ASP A 155 -11.20 -4.15 7.29
N PRO A 156 -11.10 -3.32 8.34
CA PRO A 156 -10.02 -3.40 9.32
C PRO A 156 -10.00 -4.70 10.14
N LYS A 157 -11.06 -5.51 10.09
CA LYS A 157 -11.14 -6.78 10.83
C LYS A 157 -10.58 -7.95 10.03
N THR A 158 -10.63 -7.88 8.71
CA THR A 158 -10.27 -9.01 7.82
C THR A 158 -9.08 -8.70 6.92
N GLY A 159 -8.77 -7.42 6.70
CA GLY A 159 -7.75 -6.95 5.76
C GLY A 159 -8.20 -7.05 4.30
N GLU A 160 -9.44 -7.46 4.04
CA GLU A 160 -10.00 -7.60 2.70
C GLU A 160 -10.51 -6.26 2.16
N GLU A 161 -10.59 -6.18 0.84
CA GLU A 161 -11.16 -5.00 0.17
C GLU A 161 -12.70 -5.06 0.24
N LEU A 162 -13.30 -3.95 0.65
CA LEU A 162 -14.74 -3.74 0.64
C LEU A 162 -15.21 -3.57 -0.80
N THR A 163 -16.02 -4.51 -1.27
CA THR A 163 -16.69 -4.41 -2.56
C THR A 163 -17.77 -3.33 -2.54
N SER A 164 -18.14 -2.83 -3.72
CA SER A 164 -19.23 -1.84 -3.82
C SER A 164 -20.54 -2.38 -3.24
N GLU A 165 -20.80 -3.67 -3.40
CA GLU A 165 -21.99 -4.34 -2.88
C GLU A 165 -22.05 -4.32 -1.35
N GLU A 166 -20.91 -4.40 -0.67
CA GLU A 166 -20.79 -4.38 0.80
C GLU A 166 -20.99 -2.97 1.38
N LEU A 167 -20.81 -1.92 0.57
CA LEU A 167 -21.05 -0.54 0.99
C LEU A 167 -22.55 -0.20 1.12
N PHE A 168 -23.44 -0.98 0.49
CA PHE A 168 -24.88 -0.70 0.47
C PHE A 168 -25.71 -1.78 1.13
N LYS A 169 -26.52 -1.39 2.13
CA LYS A 169 -27.50 -2.30 2.77
C LYS A 169 -28.58 -2.81 1.82
N ASN A 170 -28.87 -2.08 0.73
CA ASN A 170 -29.90 -2.45 -0.23
C ASN A 170 -29.50 -2.03 -1.65
N ASN A 171 -28.65 -2.85 -2.28
CA ASN A 171 -28.22 -2.65 -3.66
C ASN A 171 -29.39 -2.50 -4.64
N LYS A 172 -30.46 -3.32 -4.50
CA LYS A 172 -31.62 -3.26 -5.39
C LYS A 172 -32.32 -1.90 -5.38
N LYS A 173 -32.43 -1.25 -4.21
CA LYS A 173 -33.00 0.10 -4.11
C LYS A 173 -32.02 1.16 -4.59
N PHE A 174 -30.72 0.97 -4.39
CA PHE A 174 -29.70 1.91 -4.84
C PHE A 174 -29.61 1.97 -6.37
N THR A 175 -29.77 0.83 -7.04
CA THR A 175 -29.71 0.73 -8.51
C THR A 175 -31.06 0.85 -9.21
N ALA A 176 -32.14 1.14 -8.46
CA ALA A 176 -33.45 1.38 -9.05
C ALA A 176 -33.52 2.82 -9.59
N PHE A 177 -33.16 2.99 -10.86
CA PHE A 177 -33.35 4.21 -11.64
C PHE A 177 -34.34 3.96 -12.79
#